data_AF-A0A497YIW3-F1
#
_entry.id   AF-A0A497YIW3-F1
#
_cell.length_a   1.000
_cell.length_b   1.000
_cell.length_c   1.000
_cell.angle_alpha   90.00
_cell.angle_beta   90.00
_cell.angle_gamma   90.00
#
_symmetry.space_group_name_H-M   'P 1'
#
loop_
_entity.id
_entity.type
_entity.pdbx_description
1 polymer ?
#
loop_
_entity_poly.entity_id
_entity_poly.type
_entity_poly.pdbx_seq_one_letter_code
_entity_poly.pdbx_strand_id
1 'polypeptide(L)'
;MNLYQLFKASFMEPKKRAAVRIMPIGRILKFVFLFIALLSLISFAEFTFGIGSSSSELEGLLQFIEEIDWLLYPFALIFLFVSTTLYHFIKISVFAAFGYGFLALLKRRGEYRHMWRTAALAVTVPTIVAYVASFWTNNLWISLATSIWTLFLLYSAARFYPKAPPAKK
;
A
#
# COMPACT_ATOMS: atom_id res chain seq x y z
N MET A 1 7.87 -14.61 -11.04
CA MET A 1 8.69 -13.75 -10.17
C MET A 1 8.56 -14.24 -8.74
N ASN A 2 9.68 -14.36 -8.02
CA ASN A 2 9.67 -14.60 -6.57
C ASN A 2 9.27 -13.32 -5.80
N LEU A 3 8.94 -13.43 -4.51
CA LEU A 3 8.56 -12.29 -3.65
C LEU A 3 9.61 -11.17 -3.69
N TYR A 4 10.90 -11.52 -3.57
CA TYR A 4 12.00 -10.56 -3.70
C TYR A 4 12.03 -9.84 -5.05
N GLN A 5 11.73 -10.56 -6.13
CA GLN A 5 11.67 -9.96 -7.47
C GLN A 5 10.46 -9.02 -7.63
N LEU A 6 9.34 -9.29 -6.95
CA LEU A 6 8.18 -8.39 -6.90
C LEU A 6 8.53 -7.10 -6.14
N PHE A 7 9.18 -7.23 -4.98
CA PHE A 7 9.67 -6.08 -4.23
C PHE A 7 10.63 -5.22 -5.06
N LYS A 8 11.65 -5.85 -5.67
CA LYS A 8 12.59 -5.15 -6.56
C LYS A 8 11.90 -4.50 -7.77
N ALA A 9 10.91 -5.18 -8.35
CA ALA A 9 10.14 -4.64 -9.47
C ALA A 9 9.31 -3.41 -9.09
N SER A 10 8.92 -3.30 -7.82
CA SER A 10 8.20 -2.14 -7.33
C SER A 10 9.05 -0.85 -7.40
N PHE A 11 10.33 -0.96 -7.07
CA PHE A 11 11.25 0.18 -7.08
C PHE A 11 11.65 0.66 -8.47
N MET A 12 12.00 -0.22 -9.39
CA MET A 12 12.90 0.21 -10.48
C MET A 12 12.36 0.15 -11.91
N GLU A 13 11.28 -0.58 -12.23
CA GLU A 13 10.96 -0.78 -13.66
C GLU A 13 9.46 -0.71 -13.98
N PRO A 14 8.98 0.32 -14.72
CA PRO A 14 7.58 0.42 -15.13
C PRO A 14 7.14 -0.75 -16.03
N LYS A 15 8.07 -1.30 -16.82
CA LYS A 15 7.85 -2.51 -17.62
C LYS A 15 7.58 -3.75 -16.76
N LYS A 16 8.34 -3.94 -15.67
CA LYS A 16 8.14 -5.07 -14.74
C LYS A 16 6.86 -4.90 -13.92
N ARG A 17 6.51 -3.67 -13.53
CA ARG A 17 5.21 -3.38 -12.91
C ARG A 17 4.04 -3.75 -13.83
N ALA A 18 4.10 -3.36 -15.11
CA ALA A 18 3.06 -3.73 -16.09
C ALA A 18 3.00 -5.24 -16.39
N ALA A 19 4.12 -5.96 -16.27
CA ALA A 19 4.17 -7.42 -16.46
C ALA A 19 3.36 -8.18 -15.39
N VAL A 20 3.07 -7.56 -14.25
CA VAL A 20 2.33 -8.20 -13.16
C VAL A 20 0.84 -8.38 -13.50
N ARG A 21 0.35 -7.71 -14.55
CA ARG A 21 -1.00 -7.89 -15.08
C ARG A 21 -1.33 -9.35 -15.41
N ILE A 22 -0.36 -10.12 -15.91
CA ILE A 22 -0.54 -11.52 -16.35
C ILE A 22 -0.26 -12.52 -15.22
N MET A 23 0.22 -12.09 -14.06
CA MET A 23 0.49 -12.99 -12.95
C MET A 23 -0.79 -13.45 -12.24
N PRO A 24 -0.78 -14.65 -11.61
CA PRO A 24 -1.90 -15.13 -10.82
C PRO A 24 -2.12 -14.22 -9.60
N ILE A 25 -3.38 -13.92 -9.31
CA ILE A 25 -3.77 -12.97 -8.26
C ILE A 25 -3.24 -13.39 -6.89
N GLY A 26 -3.21 -14.70 -6.59
CA GLY A 26 -2.75 -15.22 -5.30
C GLY A 26 -1.30 -14.85 -4.97
N ARG A 27 -0.41 -14.71 -5.95
CA ARG A 27 0.98 -14.27 -5.69
C ARG A 27 1.07 -12.80 -5.30
N ILE A 28 0.22 -11.98 -5.93
CA ILE A 28 0.15 -10.54 -5.66
C ILE A 28 -0.47 -10.31 -4.30
N LEU A 29 -1.55 -11.03 -3.97
CA LEU A 29 -2.15 -10.99 -2.64
C LEU A 29 -1.16 -11.40 -1.56
N LYS A 30 -0.44 -12.52 -1.73
CA LYS A 30 0.61 -12.93 -0.78
C LYS A 30 1.65 -11.83 -0.54
N PHE A 31 2.08 -11.15 -1.61
CA PHE A 31 3.01 -10.02 -1.50
C PHE A 31 2.41 -8.84 -0.74
N VAL A 32 1.18 -8.42 -1.08
CA VAL A 32 0.48 -7.30 -0.44
C VAL A 32 0.24 -7.58 1.04
N PHE A 33 -0.23 -8.78 1.38
CA PHE A 33 -0.45 -9.19 2.77
C PHE A 33 0.84 -9.20 3.58
N LEU A 34 1.93 -9.74 3.03
CA LEU A 34 3.23 -9.73 3.71
C LEU A 34 3.73 -8.29 3.93
N PHE A 35 3.59 -7.44 2.92
CA PHE A 35 3.94 -6.02 3.02
C PHE A 35 3.15 -5.30 4.12
N ILE A 36 1.83 -5.51 4.18
CA ILE A 36 0.97 -4.91 5.20
C ILE A 36 1.28 -5.48 6.58
N ALA A 37 1.52 -6.79 6.69
CA ALA A 37 1.91 -7.42 7.96
C ALA A 37 3.21 -6.82 8.51
N LEU A 38 4.19 -6.59 7.64
CA LEU A 38 5.45 -5.93 8.01
C LEU A 38 5.19 -4.51 8.50
N LEU A 39 4.41 -3.71 7.77
CA LEU A 39 4.04 -2.35 8.20
C LEU A 39 3.32 -2.37 9.55
N SER A 40 2.34 -3.25 9.74
CA SER A 40 1.60 -3.35 11.00
C SER A 40 2.49 -3.77 12.17
N LEU A 41 3.48 -4.63 11.96
CA LEU A 41 4.42 -5.01 13.02
C LEU A 41 5.29 -3.81 13.44
N ILE A 42 5.75 -3.01 12.48
CA ILE A 42 6.53 -1.80 12.80
C ILE A 42 5.66 -0.79 13.53
N SER A 43 4.45 -0.51 13.03
CA SER A 43 3.53 0.44 13.67
C SER A 43 3.07 -0.03 15.05
N PHE A 44 2.93 -1.34 15.26
CA PHE A 44 2.63 -1.91 16.57
C PHE A 44 3.80 -1.70 17.54
N ALA A 45 5.05 -1.91 17.09
CA ALA A 45 6.21 -1.64 17.92
C ALA A 45 6.28 -0.16 18.33
N GLU A 46 6.03 0.77 17.39
CA GLU A 46 5.93 2.21 17.69
C GLU A 46 4.83 2.53 18.70
N PHE A 47 3.66 1.91 18.56
CA PHE A 47 2.55 2.06 19.51
C PHE A 47 2.95 1.62 20.92
N THR A 48 3.55 0.45 21.07
CA THR A 48 3.99 -0.07 22.37
C THR A 48 5.07 0.82 23.01
N PHE A 49 6.05 1.28 22.24
CA PHE A 49 7.08 2.18 22.78
C PHE A 49 6.56 3.59 23.07
N GLY A 50 5.57 4.07 22.31
CA GLY A 50 4.97 5.40 22.48
C GLY A 50 4.15 5.53 23.77
N ILE A 51 3.43 4.47 24.17
CA ILE A 51 2.60 4.47 25.40
C ILE A 51 3.45 4.76 26.64
N GLY A 52 4.62 4.13 26.77
CA GLY A 52 5.51 4.31 27.93
C GLY A 52 6.15 5.71 28.06
N SER A 53 5.99 6.58 27.05
CA SER A 53 6.59 7.92 27.00
C SER A 53 5.59 9.07 27.17
N SER A 54 4.30 8.77 27.31
CA SER A 54 3.22 9.76 27.32
C SER A 54 2.93 10.29 28.73
N SER A 55 2.78 11.62 28.86
CA SER A 55 2.65 12.38 30.12
C SER A 55 1.34 12.11 30.90
N SER A 56 1.39 12.50 32.18
CA SER A 56 0.40 12.44 33.30
C SER A 56 -1.11 12.51 33.02
N GLU A 57 -1.57 12.92 31.84
CA GLU A 57 -3.01 12.95 31.50
C GLU A 57 -3.58 11.55 31.18
N LEU A 58 -2.72 10.59 30.86
CA LEU A 58 -3.11 9.20 30.60
C LEU A 58 -2.96 8.28 31.80
N GLU A 59 -2.55 8.77 32.97
CA GLU A 59 -2.21 7.95 34.13
C GLU A 59 -3.36 7.05 34.59
N GLY A 60 -4.60 7.56 34.58
CA GLY A 60 -5.79 6.74 34.85
C GLY A 60 -6.11 5.71 33.77
N LEU A 61 -5.81 6.00 32.50
CA LEU A 61 -5.95 5.05 31.39
C LEU A 61 -4.85 3.98 31.41
N LEU A 62 -3.62 4.35 31.78
CA LEU A 62 -2.49 3.45 31.93
C LEU A 62 -2.78 2.40 33.01
N GLN A 63 -3.40 2.79 34.12
CA GLN A 63 -3.77 1.85 35.18
C GLN A 63 -4.80 0.79 34.71
N PHE A 64 -5.79 1.17 33.87
CA PHE A 64 -6.72 0.22 33.27
C PHE A 64 -6.07 -0.67 32.20
N ILE A 65 -5.09 -0.11 31.47
CA ILE A 65 -4.33 -0.84 30.46
C ILE A 65 -3.47 -1.91 31.15
N GLU A 66 -2.73 -1.56 32.21
CA GLU A 66 -1.88 -2.49 32.97
C GLU A 66 -2.66 -3.70 33.50
N GLU A 67 -3.91 -3.50 33.94
CA GLU A 67 -4.75 -4.59 34.45
C GLU A 67 -5.17 -5.58 33.35
N ILE A 68 -5.22 -5.16 32.08
CA ILE A 68 -5.75 -5.92 30.93
C ILE A 68 -4.70 -6.13 29.83
N ASP A 69 -3.43 -5.80 30.10
CA ASP A 69 -2.33 -5.79 29.12
C ASP A 69 -2.27 -7.07 28.26
N TRP A 70 -2.43 -8.22 28.91
CA TRP A 70 -2.38 -9.53 28.27
C TRP A 70 -3.41 -9.71 27.15
N LEU A 71 -4.60 -9.13 27.31
CA LEU A 71 -5.67 -9.18 26.30
C LEU A 71 -5.57 -8.00 25.32
N LEU A 72 -5.18 -6.83 25.83
CA LEU A 72 -5.17 -5.59 25.06
C LEU A 72 -4.14 -5.65 23.92
N TYR A 73 -2.90 -6.07 24.18
CA TYR A 73 -1.85 -6.06 23.15
C TYR A 73 -2.13 -7.01 21.97
N PRO A 74 -2.51 -8.30 22.18
CA PRO A 74 -2.89 -9.18 21.07
C PRO A 74 -4.10 -8.67 20.30
N PHE A 75 -5.10 -8.13 21.01
CA PHE A 75 -6.28 -7.54 20.38
C PHE A 75 -5.90 -6.32 19.51
N ALA A 76 -5.09 -5.41 20.05
CA ALA A 76 -4.60 -4.23 19.34
C ALA A 76 -3.79 -4.61 18.10
N LEU A 77 -2.92 -5.62 18.18
CA LEU A 77 -2.16 -6.11 17.02
C LEU A 77 -3.09 -6.62 15.91
N ILE A 78 -4.07 -7.47 16.25
CA ILE A 78 -5.03 -8.01 15.27
C ILE A 78 -5.86 -6.88 14.68
N PHE A 79 -6.38 -5.98 15.52
CA PHE A 79 -7.19 -4.86 15.10
C PHE A 79 -6.41 -3.90 14.18
N LEU A 80 -5.16 -3.59 14.53
CA LEU A 80 -4.25 -2.80 13.71
C LEU A 80 -4.00 -3.49 12.37
N PHE A 81 -3.71 -4.79 12.35
CA PHE A 81 -3.49 -5.54 11.11
C PHE A 81 -4.72 -5.54 10.19
N VAL A 82 -5.92 -5.77 10.74
CA VAL A 82 -7.17 -5.74 9.96
C VAL A 82 -7.45 -4.33 9.42
N SER A 83 -7.30 -3.31 10.26
CA SER A 83 -7.55 -1.91 9.89
C SER A 83 -6.58 -1.41 8.82
N THR A 84 -5.28 -1.72 8.99
CA THR A 84 -4.24 -1.39 8.00
C THR A 84 -4.47 -2.13 6.69
N THR A 85 -4.92 -3.39 6.74
CA THR A 85 -5.29 -4.16 5.54
C THR A 85 -6.44 -3.51 4.80
N LEU A 86 -7.53 -3.18 5.49
CA LEU A 86 -8.69 -2.52 4.90
C LEU A 86 -8.29 -1.21 4.21
N TYR A 87 -7.56 -0.35 4.91
CA TYR A 87 -7.07 0.92 4.37
C TYR A 87 -6.23 0.73 3.10
N HIS A 88 -5.28 -0.19 3.11
CA HIS A 88 -4.43 -0.46 1.94
C HIS A 88 -5.20 -1.01 0.76
N PHE A 89 -6.19 -1.89 0.99
CA PHE A 89 -7.01 -2.44 -0.08
C PHE A 89 -7.91 -1.39 -0.72
N ILE A 90 -8.50 -0.50 0.08
CA ILE A 90 -9.25 0.67 -0.43
C ILE A 90 -8.32 1.55 -1.25
N LYS A 91 -7.14 1.91 -0.71
CA LYS A 91 -6.13 2.74 -1.39
C LYS A 91 -5.74 2.16 -2.75
N ILE A 92 -5.39 0.87 -2.81
CA ILE A 92 -5.02 0.19 -4.06
C ILE A 92 -6.19 0.21 -5.05
N SER A 93 -7.42 -0.01 -4.58
CA SER A 93 -8.61 -0.04 -5.45
C SER A 93 -8.92 1.33 -6.05
N VAL A 94 -8.83 2.39 -5.25
CA VAL A 94 -8.98 3.77 -5.72
C VAL A 94 -7.92 4.12 -6.78
N PHE A 95 -6.64 3.81 -6.50
CA PHE A 95 -5.57 4.05 -7.47
C PHE A 95 -5.72 3.19 -8.74
N ALA A 96 -6.22 1.97 -8.62
CA ALA A 96 -6.50 1.12 -9.78
C ALA A 96 -7.61 1.70 -10.66
N ALA A 97 -8.62 2.35 -10.08
CA ALA A 97 -9.67 3.04 -10.83
C ALA A 97 -9.09 4.21 -11.64
N PHE A 98 -8.25 5.04 -11.03
CA PHE A 98 -7.52 6.09 -11.76
C PHE A 98 -6.61 5.53 -12.85
N GLY A 99 -5.88 4.44 -12.55
CA GLY A 99 -5.04 3.75 -13.52
C GLY A 99 -5.83 3.19 -14.72
N TYR A 100 -7.05 2.73 -14.49
CA TYR A 100 -7.95 2.28 -15.56
C TYR A 100 -8.36 3.46 -16.45
N GLY A 101 -8.61 4.63 -15.87
CA GLY A 101 -8.77 5.89 -16.62
C GLY A 101 -7.56 6.21 -17.51
N PHE A 102 -6.33 6.01 -17.00
CA PHE A 102 -5.11 6.21 -17.81
C PHE A 102 -5.02 5.26 -19.01
N LEU A 103 -5.52 4.03 -18.91
CA LEU A 103 -5.56 3.11 -20.06
C LEU A 103 -6.49 3.62 -21.16
N ALA A 104 -7.65 4.18 -20.79
CA ALA A 104 -8.58 4.78 -21.73
C ALA A 104 -7.94 5.98 -22.45
N LEU A 105 -7.29 6.88 -21.71
CA LEU A 105 -6.57 8.03 -22.27
C LEU A 105 -5.44 7.62 -23.22
N LEU A 106 -4.69 6.56 -22.88
CA LEU A 106 -3.55 6.07 -23.68
C LEU A 106 -3.96 5.10 -24.81
N LYS A 107 -5.26 4.84 -25.01
CA LYS A 107 -5.81 3.85 -25.95
C LYS A 107 -5.13 2.47 -25.81
N ARG A 108 -4.94 2.02 -24.57
CA ARG A 108 -4.32 0.72 -24.24
C ARG A 108 -5.38 -0.26 -23.74
N ARG A 109 -5.21 -1.55 -24.06
CA ARG A 109 -6.08 -2.61 -23.55
C ARG A 109 -5.71 -2.94 -22.13
N GLY A 110 -6.70 -3.12 -21.27
CA GLY A 110 -6.52 -3.68 -19.94
C GLY A 110 -7.79 -3.50 -19.14
N GLU A 111 -8.19 -4.53 -18.41
CA GLU A 111 -9.35 -4.49 -17.54
C GLU A 111 -8.96 -4.01 -16.14
N TYR A 112 -9.95 -3.60 -15.34
CA TYR A 112 -9.74 -3.18 -13.95
C TYR A 112 -8.95 -4.21 -13.14
N ARG A 113 -9.25 -5.51 -13.28
CA ARG A 113 -8.52 -6.60 -12.60
C ARG A 113 -7.02 -6.61 -12.90
N HIS A 114 -6.62 -6.22 -14.11
CA HIS A 114 -5.23 -6.14 -14.52
C HIS A 114 -4.57 -4.88 -13.99
N MET A 115 -5.31 -3.78 -13.90
CA MET A 115 -4.81 -2.54 -13.34
C MET A 115 -4.62 -2.64 -11.82
N TRP A 116 -5.55 -3.30 -11.12
CA TRP A 116 -5.47 -3.52 -9.67
C TRP A 116 -4.18 -4.23 -9.27
N ARG A 117 -3.79 -5.24 -10.04
CA ARG A 117 -2.51 -5.98 -9.88
C ARG A 117 -1.28 -5.08 -10.01
N THR A 118 -1.32 -4.12 -10.94
CA THR A 118 -0.23 -3.16 -11.16
C THR A 118 -0.22 -2.05 -10.12
N ALA A 119 -1.40 -1.59 -9.69
CA ALA A 119 -1.57 -0.62 -8.61
C ALA A 119 -1.05 -1.16 -7.28
N ALA A 120 -1.33 -2.43 -6.99
CA ALA A 120 -0.84 -3.11 -5.78
C ALA A 120 0.68 -3.02 -5.63
N LEU A 121 1.43 -3.10 -6.74
CA LEU A 121 2.88 -2.86 -6.71
C LEU A 121 3.22 -1.37 -6.65
N ALA A 122 2.63 -0.54 -7.52
CA ALA A 122 2.94 0.88 -7.61
C ALA A 122 2.73 1.64 -6.29
N VAL A 123 1.81 1.20 -5.44
CA VAL A 123 1.52 1.81 -4.13
C VAL A 123 2.60 1.50 -3.08
N THR A 124 3.35 0.42 -3.20
CA THR A 124 4.26 -0.02 -2.12
C THR A 124 5.42 0.95 -1.87
N VAL A 125 6.16 1.37 -2.90
CA VAL A 125 7.30 2.30 -2.70
C VAL A 125 6.87 3.64 -2.12
N PRO A 126 5.84 4.33 -2.67
CA PRO A 126 5.41 5.58 -2.08
C PRO A 126 4.87 5.42 -0.66
N THR A 127 4.29 4.27 -0.33
CA THR A 127 3.87 3.97 1.05
C THR A 127 5.06 3.80 1.99
N ILE A 128 6.12 3.08 1.57
CA ILE A 128 7.36 2.99 2.37
C ILE A 128 7.95 4.37 2.59
N VAL A 129 8.03 5.19 1.54
CA VAL A 129 8.59 6.54 1.67
C VAL A 129 7.72 7.43 2.56
N ALA A 130 6.39 7.35 2.45
CA ALA A 130 5.47 8.07 3.33
C ALA A 130 5.67 7.65 4.80
N TYR A 131 5.79 6.34 5.05
CA TYR A 131 5.98 5.78 6.38
C TYR A 131 7.34 6.16 6.99
N VAL A 132 8.40 6.16 6.17
CA VAL A 132 9.71 6.64 6.63
C VAL A 132 9.64 8.15 6.91
N ALA A 133 8.97 8.93 6.05
CA ALA A 133 8.85 10.36 6.27
C ALA A 133 8.04 10.74 7.52
N SER A 134 7.07 9.90 7.94
CA SER A 134 6.25 10.16 9.13
C SER A 134 7.03 10.19 10.44
N PHE A 135 8.22 9.59 10.50
CA PHE A 135 9.09 9.69 11.67
C PHE A 135 9.63 11.10 11.91
N TRP A 136 9.79 11.91 10.87
CA TRP A 136 10.27 13.29 10.99
C TRP A 136 9.14 14.31 10.95
N THR A 137 8.14 14.10 10.10
CA THR A 137 7.08 15.07 9.88
C THR A 137 5.81 14.39 9.38
N ASN A 138 4.71 14.69 10.05
CA ASN A 138 3.37 14.28 9.62
C ASN A 138 2.66 15.49 9.02
N ASN A 139 2.77 15.64 7.69
CA ASN A 139 2.15 16.74 6.96
C ASN A 139 1.31 16.22 5.78
N LEU A 140 0.16 16.87 5.56
CA LEU A 140 -0.73 16.64 4.43
C LEU A 140 0.03 16.70 3.08
N TRP A 141 1.04 17.57 2.96
CA TRP A 141 1.86 17.68 1.75
C TRP A 141 2.61 16.40 1.40
N ILE A 142 3.08 15.63 2.39
CA ILE A 142 3.79 14.36 2.16
C ILE A 142 2.82 13.29 1.65
N SER A 143 1.61 13.26 2.21
CA SER A 143 0.53 12.38 1.76
C SER A 143 0.11 12.68 0.31
N LEU A 144 -0.02 13.97 -0.04
CA LEU A 144 -0.30 14.39 -1.42
C LEU A 144 0.85 14.05 -2.37
N ALA A 145 2.09 14.35 -2.00
CA ALA A 145 3.26 14.08 -2.83
C ALA A 145 3.40 12.57 -3.14
N THR A 146 3.23 11.71 -2.14
CA THR A 146 3.30 10.26 -2.31
C THR A 146 2.13 9.73 -3.13
N SER A 147 0.94 10.33 -3.04
CA SER A 147 -0.22 10.00 -3.88
C SER A 147 -0.06 10.45 -5.33
N ILE A 148 0.57 11.61 -5.58
CA ILE A 148 0.93 12.03 -6.94
C ILE A 148 1.99 11.08 -7.50
N TRP A 149 2.94 10.66 -6.67
CA TRP A 149 3.98 9.71 -7.06
C TRP A 149 3.39 8.34 -7.44
N THR A 150 2.42 7.79 -6.69
CA THR A 150 1.74 6.54 -7.09
C THR A 150 1.04 6.68 -8.44
N LEU A 151 0.36 7.80 -8.70
CA LEU A 151 -0.29 8.07 -9.98
C LEU A 151 0.72 8.15 -11.12
N PHE A 152 1.85 8.83 -10.91
CA PHE A 152 2.93 8.88 -11.89
C PHE A 152 3.50 7.48 -12.19
N LEU A 153 3.71 6.68 -11.15
CA LEU A 153 4.17 5.30 -11.29
C LEU A 153 3.17 4.44 -12.08
N LEU A 154 1.88 4.59 -11.81
CA LEU A 154 0.81 3.91 -12.54
C LEU A 154 0.72 4.35 -14.00
N TYR A 155 0.76 5.64 -14.25
CA TYR A 155 0.73 6.20 -15.60
C TYR A 155 1.92 5.72 -16.42
N SER A 156 3.13 5.69 -15.83
CA SER A 156 4.32 5.14 -16.47
C SER A 156 4.16 3.65 -16.80
N ALA A 157 3.61 2.85 -15.88
CA ALA A 157 3.33 1.43 -16.13
C ALA A 157 2.25 1.23 -17.21
N ALA A 158 1.22 2.07 -17.25
CA ALA A 158 0.13 2.00 -18.23
C ALA A 158 0.62 2.15 -19.68
N ARG A 159 1.71 2.90 -19.92
CA ARG A 159 2.34 3.02 -21.25
C ARG A 159 2.84 1.68 -21.83
N PHE A 160 3.14 0.70 -20.98
CA PHE A 160 3.59 -0.64 -21.35
C PHE A 160 2.45 -1.66 -21.52
N TYR A 161 1.19 -1.23 -21.39
CA TYR A 161 0.03 -2.06 -21.73
C TYR A 161 -0.11 -2.22 -23.26
N PRO A 162 -0.68 -3.34 -23.75
CA PRO A 162 -0.80 -3.58 -25.18
C PRO A 162 -1.73 -2.55 -25.82
N LYS A 163 -1.44 -2.14 -27.06
CA LYS A 163 -2.27 -1.16 -27.79
C LYS A 163 -3.68 -1.76 -28.03
N ALA A 164 -4.71 -0.92 -27.92
CA ALA A 164 -6.07 -1.28 -28.34
C ALA A 164 -6.08 -1.67 -29.83
N PRO A 165 -6.98 -2.57 -30.28
CA PRO A 165 -7.15 -2.75 -31.73
C PRO A 165 -7.60 -1.40 -32.32
N PRO A 166 -7.31 -1.12 -33.61
CA PRO A 166 -8.01 -0.04 -34.29
C PRO A 166 -9.51 -0.29 -34.13
N ALA A 167 -10.25 0.72 -33.68
CA ALA A 167 -11.70 0.64 -33.64
C ALA A 167 -12.16 0.31 -35.08
N LYS A 168 -12.88 -0.81 -35.26
CA LYS A 168 -13.55 -1.08 -36.54
C LYS A 168 -14.49 0.10 -36.77
N LYS A 169 -14.19 0.89 -37.80
CA LYS A 169 -15.11 1.90 -38.33
C LYS A 169 -16.29 1.19 -38.98
#